data_AF-X0TBG0-F1
#
_entry.id   AF-X0TBG0-F1
#
_cell.length_a   1.000
_cell.length_b   1.000
_cell.length_c   1.000
_cell.angle_alpha   90.00
_cell.angle_beta   90.00
_cell.angle_gamma   90.00
#
_symmetry.space_group_name_H-M   'P 1'
#
loop_
_entity.id
_entity.type
_entity.pdbx_description
1 polymer ?
#
loop_
_entity_poly.entity_id
_entity_poly.type
_entity_poly.pdbx_seq_one_letter_code
_entity_poly.pdbx_strand_id
1 'polypeptide(L)'
;MKICILNNTEDYHFGSKMVIKTLREQLELRGCELNGSIPRRESWKQHREDLDKADLLVVNGEGTLHHGRKQELFEVADYYPTALINATIDEYILPDEAKQFEYVAMRESLSAEYWEDQFGWLPRVVPDLSLMQDVPRFEPIIDVGLFDSVVNKDWDNGWKSPHGGRFVEKAQKYRRWVTGRFHGACLAIILGKAFSAYRSNTRKIEGLMMDAGLAADY
;
A
#
# COMPACT_ATOMS: atom_id res chain seq x y z
N MET A 1 15.26 13.70 -12.54
CA MET A 1 13.81 13.62 -12.82
C MET A 1 13.08 14.11 -11.60
N LYS A 2 12.18 15.08 -11.76
CA LYS A 2 11.33 15.64 -10.70
C LYS A 2 10.05 14.83 -10.58
N ILE A 3 9.76 14.38 -9.37
CA ILE A 3 8.60 13.55 -9.06
C ILE A 3 7.71 14.25 -8.07
N CYS A 4 6.41 14.22 -8.31
CA CYS A 4 5.41 14.52 -7.30
C CYS A 4 4.62 13.26 -6.94
N ILE A 5 4.46 12.98 -5.65
CA ILE A 5 3.67 11.84 -5.16
C ILE A 5 2.22 12.30 -4.97
N LEU A 6 1.28 11.59 -5.57
CA LEU A 6 -0.15 11.75 -5.29
C LEU A 6 -0.64 10.68 -4.33
N ASN A 7 -1.68 11.02 -3.58
CA ASN A 7 -2.29 10.15 -2.58
C ASN A 7 -1.29 9.71 -1.50
N ASN A 8 -0.61 10.69 -0.91
CA ASN A 8 0.24 10.45 0.25
C ASN A 8 -0.62 10.02 1.46
N THR A 9 -0.41 8.78 1.91
CA THR A 9 -1.15 8.12 2.98
C THR A 9 -0.38 8.08 4.32
N GLU A 10 0.70 8.84 4.45
CA GLU A 10 1.62 8.78 5.61
C GLU A 10 0.94 9.05 6.96
N ASP A 11 -0.11 9.87 6.96
CA ASP A 11 -0.88 10.25 8.14
C ASP A 11 -2.03 9.27 8.44
N TYR A 12 -2.18 8.21 7.65
CA TYR A 12 -3.28 7.26 7.81
C TYR A 12 -2.96 6.21 8.87
N HIS A 13 -2.07 5.28 8.57
CA HIS A 13 -1.73 4.14 9.43
C HIS A 13 -0.21 3.94 9.46
N PHE A 14 0.32 3.26 10.47
CA PHE A 14 1.75 2.96 10.57
C PHE A 14 2.31 2.29 9.30
N GLY A 15 1.59 1.31 8.74
CA GLY A 15 2.00 0.66 7.50
C GLY A 15 2.02 1.62 6.30
N SER A 16 1.02 2.50 6.18
CA SER A 16 0.97 3.53 5.14
C SER A 16 2.12 4.54 5.25
N LYS A 17 2.52 4.90 6.48
CA LYS A 17 3.72 5.68 6.72
C LYS A 17 4.98 4.97 6.23
N MET A 18 5.10 3.67 6.45
CA MET A 18 6.23 2.87 5.95
C MET A 18 6.25 2.82 4.43
N VAL A 19 5.09 2.69 3.78
CA VAL A 19 4.96 2.77 2.31
C VAL A 19 5.53 4.08 1.77
N ILE A 20 5.08 5.23 2.30
CA ILE A 20 5.52 6.54 1.81
C ILE A 20 7.00 6.79 2.13
N LYS A 21 7.48 6.33 3.30
CA LYS A 21 8.91 6.35 3.65
C LYS A 21 9.73 5.55 2.64
N THR A 22 9.36 4.29 2.37
CA THR A 22 10.01 3.48 1.35
C THR A 22 10.01 4.19 0.01
N LEU A 23 8.86 4.73 -0.43
CA LEU A 23 8.74 5.37 -1.74
C LEU A 23 9.73 6.53 -1.88
N ARG A 24 9.80 7.41 -0.88
CA ARG A 24 10.75 8.54 -0.88
C ARG A 24 12.20 8.05 -0.92
N GLU A 25 12.56 7.09 -0.07
CA GLU A 25 13.91 6.50 -0.03
C GLU A 25 14.29 5.85 -1.37
N GLN A 26 13.37 5.11 -1.99
CA GLN A 26 13.63 4.45 -3.27
C GLN A 26 13.75 5.46 -4.42
N LEU A 27 12.97 6.54 -4.43
CA LEU A 27 13.09 7.61 -5.41
C LEU A 27 14.44 8.33 -5.28
N GLU A 28 14.82 8.70 -4.06
CA GLU A 28 16.10 9.36 -3.78
C GLU A 28 17.30 8.50 -4.19
N LEU A 29 17.28 7.20 -3.87
CA LEU A 29 18.31 6.23 -4.27
C LEU A 29 18.50 6.13 -5.80
N ARG A 30 17.50 6.52 -6.59
CA ARG A 30 17.53 6.53 -8.06
C ARG A 30 17.82 7.91 -8.64
N GLY A 31 18.21 8.87 -7.80
CA GLY A 31 18.52 10.24 -8.21
C GLY A 31 17.28 11.05 -8.63
N CYS A 32 16.09 10.66 -8.18
CA CYS A 32 14.88 11.45 -8.39
C CYS A 32 14.78 12.56 -7.34
N GLU A 33 14.32 13.74 -7.76
CA GLU A 33 14.06 14.88 -6.88
C GLU A 33 12.57 14.90 -6.56
N LEU A 34 12.20 14.88 -5.28
CA LEU A 34 10.80 15.02 -4.87
C LEU A 34 10.44 16.51 -4.79
N ASN A 35 9.61 16.99 -5.71
CA ASN A 35 9.18 18.39 -5.75
C ASN A 35 7.83 18.64 -5.07
N GLY A 36 7.09 17.57 -4.74
CA GLY A 36 5.78 17.66 -4.10
C GLY A 36 5.30 16.31 -3.58
N SER A 37 4.37 16.35 -2.62
CA SER A 37 3.68 15.17 -2.12
C SER A 37 2.30 15.55 -1.62
N ILE A 38 1.26 15.21 -2.39
CA ILE A 38 -0.11 15.64 -2.14
C ILE A 38 -0.80 14.67 -1.18
N PRO A 39 -1.28 15.13 -0.01
CA PRO A 39 -1.95 14.28 0.97
C PRO A 39 -3.21 13.61 0.42
N ARG A 40 -3.52 12.38 0.86
CA ARG A 40 -4.72 11.62 0.42
C ARG A 40 -6.04 12.35 0.61
N ARG A 41 -6.11 13.35 1.50
CA ARG A 41 -7.32 14.11 1.82
C ARG A 41 -7.51 15.32 0.92
N GLU A 42 -6.49 15.67 0.14
CA GLU A 42 -6.48 16.84 -0.71
C GLU A 42 -6.66 16.41 -2.17
N SER A 43 -7.31 17.28 -2.95
CA SER A 43 -7.49 17.04 -4.38
C SER A 43 -6.28 17.59 -5.13
N TRP A 44 -5.74 16.82 -6.06
CA TRP A 44 -4.61 17.24 -6.91
C TRP A 44 -4.91 18.54 -7.68
N LYS A 45 -6.20 18.83 -7.94
CA LYS A 45 -6.65 20.04 -8.63
C LYS A 45 -6.27 21.33 -7.89
N GLN A 46 -6.07 21.26 -6.57
CA GLN A 46 -5.66 22.40 -5.73
C GLN A 46 -4.15 22.67 -5.79
N HIS A 47 -3.38 21.74 -6.37
CA HIS A 47 -1.91 21.73 -6.32
C HIS A 47 -1.28 21.80 -7.71
N ARG A 48 -2.02 22.28 -8.73
CA ARG A 48 -1.57 22.31 -10.13
C ARG A 48 -0.20 22.97 -10.30
N GLU A 49 0.06 24.07 -9.60
CA GLU A 49 1.36 24.76 -9.67
C GLU A 49 2.55 23.88 -9.26
N ASP A 50 2.35 22.91 -8.37
CA ASP A 50 3.39 21.96 -7.99
C ASP A 50 3.47 20.77 -8.96
N LEU A 51 2.33 20.34 -9.51
CA LEU A 51 2.29 19.28 -10.52
C LEU A 51 2.95 19.71 -11.83
N ASP A 52 2.77 20.97 -12.25
CA ASP A 52 3.36 21.54 -13.47
C ASP A 52 4.91 21.56 -13.44
N LYS A 53 5.50 21.43 -12.25
CA LYS A 53 6.97 21.38 -12.07
C LYS A 53 7.52 19.94 -12.13
N ALA A 54 6.66 18.92 -12.15
CA ALA A 54 7.06 17.52 -12.09
C ALA A 54 7.23 16.94 -13.51
N ASP A 55 8.22 16.08 -13.69
CA ASP A 55 8.41 15.32 -14.94
C ASP A 55 7.46 14.11 -14.98
N LEU A 56 7.11 13.55 -13.81
CA LEU A 56 6.21 12.41 -13.65
C LEU A 56 5.48 12.48 -12.31
N LEU A 57 4.18 12.16 -12.32
CA LEU A 57 3.37 12.01 -11.13
C LEU A 57 3.27 10.53 -10.73
N VAL A 58 3.63 10.22 -9.48
CA VAL A 58 3.52 8.86 -8.94
C VAL A 58 2.27 8.77 -8.08
N VAL A 59 1.27 8.05 -8.57
CA VAL A 59 0.03 7.76 -7.84
C VAL A 59 0.23 6.52 -6.97
N ASN A 60 0.24 6.71 -5.65
CA ASN A 60 0.23 5.60 -4.70
C ASN A 60 -1.20 5.09 -4.53
N GLY A 61 -1.56 3.92 -5.08
CA GLY A 61 -2.92 3.39 -4.98
C GLY A 61 -3.26 2.84 -3.58
N GLU A 62 -2.27 2.30 -2.87
CA GLU A 62 -2.36 1.56 -1.60
C GLU A 62 -3.68 0.78 -1.47
N GLY A 63 -4.48 1.04 -0.43
CA GLY A 63 -5.81 0.47 -0.25
C GLY A 63 -6.93 1.49 -0.50
N THR A 64 -6.71 2.55 -1.27
CA THR A 64 -7.73 3.61 -1.44
C THR A 64 -8.64 3.43 -2.65
N LEU A 65 -8.23 2.64 -3.64
CA LEU A 65 -8.90 2.44 -4.92
C LEU A 65 -9.88 1.25 -4.89
N HIS A 66 -10.91 1.30 -4.05
CA HIS A 66 -11.98 0.27 -4.01
C HIS A 66 -13.37 0.92 -3.93
N HIS A 67 -14.38 0.24 -4.47
CA HIS A 67 -15.77 0.68 -4.53
C HIS A 67 -15.96 2.09 -5.13
N GLY A 68 -15.30 2.39 -6.25
CA GLY A 68 -15.46 3.67 -6.97
C GLY A 68 -14.89 4.91 -6.25
N ARG A 69 -14.14 4.75 -5.16
CA ARG A 69 -13.55 5.88 -4.43
C ARG A 69 -12.31 6.43 -5.15
N LYS A 70 -12.03 7.72 -4.96
CA LYS A 70 -10.80 8.36 -5.46
C LYS A 70 -10.63 8.31 -6.99
N GLN A 71 -11.73 8.40 -7.75
CA GLN A 71 -11.72 8.49 -9.22
C GLN A 71 -10.82 9.63 -9.74
N GLU A 72 -10.77 10.75 -9.00
CA GLU A 72 -9.89 11.89 -9.32
C GLU A 72 -8.41 11.49 -9.48
N LEU A 73 -7.94 10.40 -8.86
CA LEU A 73 -6.56 9.92 -9.01
C LEU A 73 -6.29 9.27 -10.36
N PHE A 74 -7.31 8.84 -11.09
CA PHE A 74 -7.17 8.38 -12.48
C PHE A 74 -7.30 9.54 -13.46
N GLU A 75 -8.23 10.48 -13.21
CA GLU A 75 -8.43 11.69 -14.02
C GLU A 75 -7.13 12.48 -14.26
N VAL A 76 -6.19 12.43 -13.32
CA VAL A 76 -4.92 13.16 -13.43
C VAL A 76 -4.06 12.69 -14.61
N ALA A 77 -4.24 11.46 -15.09
CA ALA A 77 -3.51 10.90 -16.22
C ALA A 77 -3.84 11.55 -17.57
N ASP A 78 -5.00 12.23 -17.68
CA ASP A 78 -5.33 13.03 -18.87
C ASP A 78 -4.51 14.34 -18.96
N TYR A 79 -3.89 14.75 -17.85
CA TYR A 79 -3.22 16.05 -17.74
C TYR A 79 -1.70 15.95 -17.61
N TYR A 80 -1.18 14.86 -17.05
CA TYR A 80 0.23 14.71 -16.75
C TYR A 80 0.72 13.28 -17.00
N PRO A 81 2.02 13.10 -17.31
CA PRO A 81 2.69 11.80 -17.22
C PRO A 81 2.47 11.18 -15.85
N THR A 82 1.91 9.96 -15.79
CA THR A 82 1.54 9.31 -14.53
C THR A 82 1.97 7.85 -14.47
N ALA A 83 2.36 7.43 -13.26
CA ALA A 83 2.61 6.03 -12.91
C ALA A 83 1.75 5.63 -11.70
N LEU A 84 0.98 4.55 -11.83
CA LEU A 84 0.21 3.95 -10.73
C LEU A 84 1.04 2.84 -10.10
N ILE A 85 1.30 2.94 -8.81
CA ILE A 85 2.07 1.93 -8.09
C ILE A 85 1.41 1.56 -6.75
N ASN A 86 1.86 0.44 -6.20
CA ASN A 86 1.48 -0.02 -4.86
C ASN A 86 -0.04 -0.11 -4.68
N ALA A 87 -0.79 -0.43 -5.75
CA ALA A 87 -2.24 -0.33 -5.76
C ALA A 87 -2.92 -1.67 -5.45
N THR A 88 -3.98 -1.59 -4.64
CA THR A 88 -5.06 -2.59 -4.58
C THR A 88 -6.29 -2.01 -5.25
N ILE A 89 -6.88 -2.79 -6.15
CA ILE A 89 -8.14 -2.53 -6.83
C ILE A 89 -9.09 -3.68 -6.51
N ASP A 90 -10.29 -3.34 -6.08
CA ASP A 90 -11.33 -4.33 -5.78
C ASP A 90 -12.72 -3.72 -5.97
N GLU A 91 -13.62 -4.49 -6.60
CA GLU A 91 -14.99 -4.09 -6.94
C GLU A 91 -15.08 -2.64 -7.44
N TYR A 92 -14.29 -2.32 -8.48
CA TYR A 92 -14.10 -0.97 -8.98
C TYR A 92 -14.30 -0.91 -10.50
N ILE A 93 -15.26 -0.16 -11.03
CA ILE A 93 -15.30 0.07 -12.48
C ILE A 93 -14.20 1.08 -12.80
N LEU A 94 -13.14 0.62 -13.48
CA LEU A 94 -11.99 1.47 -13.77
C LEU A 94 -12.36 2.50 -14.85
N PRO A 95 -12.06 3.79 -14.62
CA PRO A 95 -12.37 4.84 -15.58
C PRO A 95 -11.37 4.77 -16.76
N ASP A 96 -11.78 5.21 -17.94
CA ASP A 96 -10.98 5.06 -19.17
C ASP A 96 -9.64 5.80 -19.09
N GLU A 97 -9.57 6.88 -18.30
CA GLU A 97 -8.39 7.67 -17.97
C GLU A 97 -7.27 6.78 -17.39
N ALA A 98 -7.61 5.68 -16.73
CA ALA A 98 -6.64 4.72 -16.21
C ALA A 98 -5.78 4.07 -17.32
N LYS A 99 -6.24 4.04 -18.57
CA LYS A 99 -5.47 3.55 -19.73
C LYS A 99 -4.33 4.48 -20.12
N GLN A 100 -4.35 5.74 -19.68
CA GLN A 100 -3.36 6.76 -20.02
C GLN A 100 -2.12 6.70 -19.12
N PHE A 101 -2.14 5.88 -18.07
CA PHE A 101 -0.96 5.68 -17.22
C PHE A 101 0.19 5.09 -18.02
N GLU A 102 1.36 5.74 -17.95
CA GLU A 102 2.57 5.27 -18.63
C GLU A 102 3.14 3.99 -17.98
N TYR A 103 2.83 3.80 -16.70
CA TYR A 103 3.24 2.63 -15.94
C TYR A 103 2.20 2.27 -14.90
N VAL A 104 1.91 0.97 -14.78
CA VAL A 104 0.97 0.44 -13.80
C VAL A 104 1.58 -0.78 -13.12
N ALA A 105 1.62 -0.73 -11.79
CA ALA A 105 1.99 -1.84 -10.94
C ALA A 105 1.00 -2.04 -9.79
N MET A 106 0.53 -3.28 -9.66
CA MET A 106 -0.32 -3.72 -8.57
C MET A 106 0.54 -4.36 -7.48
N ARG A 107 0.07 -4.24 -6.23
CA ARG A 107 0.81 -4.79 -5.09
C ARG A 107 0.52 -6.25 -4.79
N GLU A 108 -0.48 -6.81 -5.47
CA GLU A 108 -0.79 -8.23 -5.48
C GLU A 108 -1.54 -8.63 -6.76
N SER A 109 -1.54 -9.94 -7.06
CA SER A 109 -2.04 -10.54 -8.29
C SER A 109 -3.54 -10.36 -8.54
N LEU A 110 -4.39 -10.40 -7.51
CA LEU A 110 -5.84 -10.31 -7.71
C LEU A 110 -6.26 -8.92 -8.18
N SER A 111 -5.56 -7.86 -7.76
CA SER A 111 -5.74 -6.52 -8.33
C SER A 111 -5.26 -6.42 -9.78
N ALA A 112 -4.22 -7.18 -10.16
CA ALA A 112 -3.73 -7.21 -11.53
C ALA A 112 -4.69 -7.94 -12.46
N GLU A 113 -5.25 -9.08 -12.02
CA GLU A 113 -6.32 -9.79 -12.71
C GLU A 113 -7.54 -8.89 -12.90
N TYR A 114 -7.94 -8.18 -11.85
CA TYR A 114 -9.06 -7.24 -11.92
C TYR A 114 -8.84 -6.13 -12.96
N TRP A 115 -7.61 -5.63 -13.08
CA TRP A 115 -7.24 -4.68 -14.12
C TRP A 115 -7.25 -5.29 -15.52
N GLU A 116 -6.70 -6.51 -15.67
CA GLU A 116 -6.69 -7.25 -16.94
C GLU A 116 -8.10 -7.52 -17.45
N ASP A 117 -9.03 -7.91 -16.57
CA ASP A 117 -10.44 -8.16 -16.94
C ASP A 117 -11.13 -6.92 -17.53
N GLN A 118 -10.74 -5.71 -17.11
CA GLN A 118 -11.36 -4.46 -17.56
C GLN A 118 -10.69 -3.89 -18.82
N PHE A 119 -9.37 -4.04 -18.95
CA PHE A 119 -8.58 -3.37 -20.00
C PHE A 119 -7.87 -4.30 -20.99
N GLY A 120 -7.92 -5.61 -20.76
CA GLY A 120 -7.36 -6.63 -21.65
C GLY A 120 -5.84 -6.74 -21.61
N TRP A 121 -5.18 -6.23 -20.56
CA TRP A 121 -3.74 -6.37 -20.36
C TRP A 121 -3.37 -6.47 -18.87
N LEU A 122 -2.40 -7.34 -18.57
CA LEU A 122 -1.94 -7.58 -17.21
C LEU A 122 -0.88 -6.55 -16.77
N PRO A 123 -1.13 -5.76 -15.72
CA PRO A 123 -0.12 -4.86 -15.17
C PRO A 123 0.96 -5.62 -14.41
N ARG A 124 2.09 -4.97 -14.12
CA ARG A 124 3.16 -5.61 -13.35
C ARG A 124 2.70 -5.89 -11.92
N VAL A 125 2.96 -7.09 -11.42
CA VAL A 125 2.80 -7.40 -10.00
C VAL A 125 4.14 -7.19 -9.30
N VAL A 126 4.16 -6.33 -8.27
CA VAL A 126 5.34 -6.04 -7.44
C VAL A 126 4.90 -6.00 -5.98
N PRO A 127 5.60 -6.64 -5.03
CA PRO A 127 5.17 -6.64 -3.64
C PRO A 127 4.99 -5.23 -3.04
N ASP A 128 4.12 -5.10 -2.04
CA ASP A 128 3.86 -3.82 -1.35
C ASP A 128 5.16 -3.17 -0.83
N LEU A 129 5.25 -1.85 -0.99
CA LEU A 129 6.45 -1.07 -0.64
C LEU A 129 6.85 -1.20 0.84
N SER A 130 5.92 -1.51 1.74
CA SER A 130 6.23 -1.74 3.15
C SER A 130 7.16 -2.95 3.37
N LEU A 131 7.18 -3.92 2.44
CA LEU A 131 8.04 -5.10 2.51
C LEU A 131 9.54 -4.80 2.31
N MET A 132 9.88 -3.61 1.83
CA MET A 132 11.29 -3.18 1.69
C MET A 132 11.88 -2.60 2.98
N GLN A 133 11.09 -2.48 4.06
CA GLN A 133 11.60 -1.93 5.31
C GLN A 133 12.47 -2.93 6.06
N ASP A 134 13.58 -2.45 6.60
CA ASP A 134 14.37 -3.19 7.57
C ASP A 134 13.84 -2.90 8.98
N VAL A 135 13.44 -3.97 9.69
CA VAL A 135 12.82 -3.88 11.00
C VAL A 135 13.63 -4.72 11.99
N PRO A 136 14.12 -4.13 13.10
CA PRO A 136 14.84 -4.88 14.13
C PRO A 136 14.03 -6.05 14.65
N ARG A 137 14.68 -7.19 14.86
CA ARG A 137 14.05 -8.44 15.31
C ARG A 137 14.27 -8.66 16.81
N PHE A 138 13.20 -8.99 17.53
CA PHE A 138 13.23 -9.32 18.96
C PHE A 138 12.74 -10.76 19.23
N GLU A 139 13.30 -11.37 20.27
CA GLU A 139 12.93 -12.71 20.72
C GLU A 139 11.51 -12.70 21.31
N PRO A 140 10.58 -13.54 20.81
CA PRO A 140 9.24 -13.59 21.34
C PRO A 140 9.18 -14.29 22.70
N ILE A 141 8.35 -13.75 23.59
CA ILE A 141 8.13 -14.26 24.96
C ILE A 141 6.68 -14.68 25.22
N ILE A 142 5.76 -14.35 24.30
CA ILE A 142 4.35 -14.75 24.32
C ILE A 142 4.09 -15.59 23.07
N ASP A 143 3.25 -16.60 23.19
CA ASP A 143 3.03 -17.56 22.10
C ASP A 143 2.22 -16.96 20.94
N VAL A 144 0.96 -16.57 21.17
CA VAL A 144 0.05 -16.09 20.12
C VAL A 144 -0.40 -14.66 20.40
N GLY A 145 -0.33 -13.81 19.38
CA GLY A 145 -0.86 -12.45 19.40
C GLY A 145 -1.94 -12.27 18.34
N LEU A 146 -3.01 -11.54 18.70
CA LEU A 146 -4.10 -11.18 17.79
C LEU A 146 -3.98 -9.71 17.39
N PHE A 147 -3.73 -9.48 16.11
CA PHE A 147 -3.41 -8.19 15.50
C PHE A 147 -4.55 -7.77 14.58
N ASP A 148 -5.69 -7.42 15.17
CA ASP A 148 -6.84 -6.89 14.44
C ASP A 148 -7.57 -5.80 15.22
N SER A 149 -8.22 -4.94 14.47
CA SER A 149 -9.06 -3.84 14.91
C SER A 149 -10.38 -4.20 15.53
N VAL A 150 -10.98 -5.35 15.19
CA VAL A 150 -12.29 -5.71 15.73
C VAL A 150 -12.15 -6.24 17.14
N VAL A 151 -11.12 -7.06 17.38
CA VAL A 151 -10.96 -7.78 18.65
C VAL A 151 -10.10 -7.00 19.65
N ASN A 152 -9.20 -6.11 19.18
CA ASN A 152 -8.33 -5.38 20.10
C ASN A 152 -8.14 -3.89 19.74
N LYS A 153 -8.90 -3.03 20.45
CA LYS A 153 -8.90 -1.58 20.24
C LYS A 153 -7.57 -0.90 20.59
N ASP A 154 -6.78 -1.46 21.51
CA ASP A 154 -5.46 -0.91 21.84
C ASP A 154 -4.47 -1.10 20.69
N TRP A 155 -4.58 -2.23 19.99
CA TRP A 155 -3.83 -2.48 18.76
C TRP A 155 -4.30 -1.60 17.61
N ASP A 156 -5.61 -1.39 17.48
CA ASP A 156 -6.18 -0.49 16.48
C ASP A 156 -5.65 0.95 16.64
N ASN A 157 -5.60 1.45 17.87
CA ASN A 157 -5.07 2.78 18.19
C ASN A 157 -3.56 2.88 17.90
N GLY A 158 -2.79 1.84 18.21
CA GLY A 158 -1.36 1.79 17.88
C GLY A 158 -1.11 1.75 16.37
N TRP A 159 -1.93 1.04 15.62
CA TRP A 159 -1.83 0.91 14.17
C TRP A 159 -2.27 2.16 13.41
N LYS A 160 -3.31 2.83 13.91
CA LYS A 160 -3.76 4.15 13.42
C LYS A 160 -2.77 5.27 13.76
N SER A 161 -1.84 5.05 14.69
CA SER A 161 -0.83 6.04 15.04
C SER A 161 0.35 5.98 14.05
N PRO A 162 0.70 7.09 13.37
CA PRO A 162 1.93 7.17 12.57
C PRO A 162 3.21 7.12 13.43
N HIS A 163 3.11 7.14 14.76
CA HIS A 163 4.24 6.99 15.70
C HIS A 163 4.46 5.53 16.17
N GLY A 164 4.02 4.55 15.37
CA GLY A 164 3.95 3.11 15.68
C GLY A 164 5.26 2.36 16.02
N GLY A 165 6.39 3.04 16.30
CA GLY A 165 7.63 2.36 16.73
C GLY A 165 7.43 1.47 17.97
N ARG A 166 6.72 1.99 18.99
CA ARG A 166 6.35 1.19 20.18
C ARG A 166 5.38 0.06 19.86
N PHE A 167 4.61 0.16 18.78
CA PHE A 167 3.68 -0.88 18.36
C PHE A 167 4.44 -2.08 17.80
N VAL A 168 5.40 -1.84 16.91
CA VAL A 168 6.20 -2.91 16.29
C VAL A 168 6.99 -3.68 17.36
N GLU A 169 7.62 -2.98 18.30
CA GLU A 169 8.31 -3.61 19.44
C GLU A 169 7.38 -4.48 20.29
N LYS A 170 6.17 -3.99 20.61
CA LYS A 170 5.17 -4.76 21.35
C LYS A 170 4.69 -5.98 20.57
N ALA A 171 4.48 -5.83 19.27
CA ALA A 171 4.02 -6.91 18.40
C ALA A 171 5.02 -8.06 18.31
N GLN A 172 6.30 -7.76 18.36
CA GLN A 172 7.37 -8.76 18.29
C GLN A 172 7.47 -9.66 19.51
N LYS A 173 6.87 -9.28 20.64
CA LYS A 173 6.77 -10.13 21.84
C LYS A 173 6.01 -11.43 21.58
N TYR A 174 5.20 -11.48 20.52
CA TYR A 174 4.40 -12.65 20.14
C TYR A 174 5.13 -13.50 19.10
N ARG A 175 5.18 -14.81 19.32
CA ARG A 175 5.83 -15.80 18.44
C ARG A 175 5.03 -16.03 17.16
N ARG A 176 3.70 -16.11 17.30
CA ARG A 176 2.75 -16.38 16.21
C ARG A 176 1.70 -15.28 16.14
N TRP A 177 1.34 -14.88 14.93
CA TRP A 177 0.43 -13.75 14.71
C TRP A 177 -0.87 -14.23 14.04
N VAL A 178 -1.99 -13.68 14.47
CA VAL A 178 -3.27 -13.79 13.76
C VAL A 178 -3.70 -12.38 13.38
N THR A 179 -3.94 -12.09 12.10
CA THR A 179 -4.21 -10.72 11.66
C THR A 179 -5.26 -10.59 10.56
N GLY A 180 -6.16 -9.62 10.69
CA GLY A 180 -7.04 -9.16 9.62
C GLY A 180 -6.53 -7.90 8.91
N ARG A 181 -5.27 -7.52 9.13
CA ARG A 181 -4.68 -6.28 8.62
C ARG A 181 -3.63 -6.60 7.55
N PHE A 182 -3.78 -6.03 6.35
CA PHE A 182 -2.85 -6.20 5.24
C PHE A 182 -1.39 -5.88 5.61
N HIS A 183 -1.12 -4.67 6.11
CA HIS A 183 0.24 -4.33 6.57
C HIS A 183 0.68 -5.14 7.81
N GLY A 184 -0.25 -5.76 8.54
CA GLY A 184 0.05 -6.67 9.65
C GLY A 184 0.62 -7.99 9.13
N ALA A 185 0.04 -8.53 8.06
CA ALA A 185 0.58 -9.66 7.32
C ALA A 185 1.94 -9.31 6.69
N CYS A 186 2.06 -8.13 6.06
CA CYS A 186 3.35 -7.66 5.52
C CYS A 186 4.44 -7.61 6.60
N LEU A 187 4.12 -7.05 7.77
CA LEU A 187 5.05 -6.98 8.89
C LEU A 187 5.43 -8.36 9.44
N ALA A 188 4.48 -9.31 9.50
CA ALA A 188 4.77 -10.68 9.88
C ALA A 188 5.76 -11.36 8.91
N ILE A 189 5.59 -11.13 7.60
CA ILE A 189 6.49 -11.60 6.54
C ILE A 189 7.91 -11.04 6.75
N ILE A 190 8.06 -9.71 6.90
CA ILE A 190 9.36 -9.04 7.11
C ILE A 190 10.09 -9.61 8.33
N LEU A 191 9.35 -9.85 9.42
CA LEU A 191 9.88 -10.34 10.68
C LEU A 191 10.09 -11.87 10.72
N GLY A 192 9.67 -12.60 9.68
CA GLY A 192 9.71 -14.06 9.66
C GLY A 192 8.85 -14.71 10.75
N LYS A 193 7.75 -14.05 11.15
CA LYS A 193 6.84 -14.59 12.16
C LYS A 193 5.86 -15.55 11.49
N ALA A 194 5.68 -16.73 12.07
CA ALA A 194 4.59 -17.61 11.66
C ALA A 194 3.25 -16.90 11.88
N PHE A 195 2.40 -16.84 10.88
CA PHE A 195 1.14 -16.11 10.98
C PHE A 195 -0.01 -16.77 10.24
N SER A 196 -1.23 -16.44 10.68
CA SER A 196 -2.47 -16.69 9.97
C SER A 196 -3.12 -15.34 9.67
N ALA A 197 -3.65 -15.20 8.46
CA ALA A 197 -4.41 -14.03 8.06
C ALA A 197 -5.82 -14.46 7.65
N TYR A 198 -6.80 -13.61 7.92
CA TYR A 198 -8.17 -13.82 7.47
C TYR A 198 -8.61 -12.70 6.53
N ARG A 199 -9.64 -13.02 5.73
CA ARG A 199 -10.19 -12.15 4.68
C ARG A 199 -10.58 -10.78 5.23
N SER A 200 -10.34 -9.75 4.43
CA SER A 200 -10.71 -8.38 4.75
C SER A 200 -11.96 -7.96 3.95
N ASN A 201 -12.30 -6.67 4.01
CA ASN A 201 -13.34 -6.08 3.16
C ASN A 201 -12.94 -5.99 1.67
N THR A 202 -11.69 -6.32 1.36
CA THR A 202 -11.12 -6.35 0.01
C THR A 202 -10.24 -7.60 -0.11
N ARG A 203 -10.03 -8.10 -1.32
CA ARG A 203 -9.26 -9.31 -1.65
C ARG A 203 -7.75 -9.19 -1.51
N LYS A 204 -7.25 -8.04 -1.04
CA LYS A 204 -5.81 -7.74 -0.93
C LYS A 204 -5.03 -8.71 -0.04
N ILE A 205 -5.65 -9.22 1.03
CA ILE A 205 -4.96 -10.17 1.92
C ILE A 205 -4.82 -11.50 1.18
N GLU A 206 -5.88 -11.94 0.51
CA GLU A 206 -5.91 -13.14 -0.30
C GLU A 206 -4.87 -13.09 -1.41
N GLY A 207 -4.79 -11.99 -2.16
CA GLY A 207 -3.78 -11.80 -3.20
C GLY A 207 -2.36 -11.81 -2.65
N LEU A 208 -2.10 -11.10 -1.54
CA LEU A 208 -0.80 -11.16 -0.87
C LEU A 208 -0.42 -12.59 -0.45
N MET A 209 -1.37 -13.36 0.10
CA MET A 209 -1.10 -14.73 0.53
C MET A 209 -0.84 -15.66 -0.66
N MET A 210 -1.58 -15.50 -1.76
CA MET A 210 -1.34 -16.22 -3.02
C MET A 210 0.06 -15.93 -3.55
N ASP A 211 0.43 -14.66 -3.64
CA ASP A 211 1.73 -14.22 -4.18
C ASP A 211 2.91 -14.65 -3.31
N ALA A 212 2.69 -14.75 -1.99
CA ALA A 212 3.68 -15.25 -1.05
C ALA A 212 3.82 -16.79 -1.07
N GLY A 213 2.99 -17.52 -1.83
CA GLY A 213 2.94 -18.98 -1.79
C GLY A 213 2.38 -19.54 -0.48
N LEU A 214 1.57 -18.74 0.21
CA LEU A 214 0.95 -19.04 1.51
C LEU A 214 -0.57 -19.21 1.43
N ALA A 215 -1.14 -19.18 0.23
CA ALA A 215 -2.54 -19.53 0.04
C ALA A 215 -2.76 -20.98 0.48
N ALA A 216 -3.80 -21.22 1.27
CA ALA A 216 -4.21 -22.58 1.55
C ALA A 216 -4.79 -23.18 0.27
N ASP A 217 -4.33 -24.38 -0.09
CA ASP A 217 -5.01 -25.24 -1.05
C ASP A 217 -6.41 -25.53 -0.47
N TYR A 218 -7.42 -24.85 -0.99
CA TYR A 218 -8.83 -25.11 -0.66
C TYR A 218 -9.50 -25.89 -1.78
#